data_AF-A0A960EM41-F1
#
_entry.id   AF-A0A960EM41-F1
#
_cell.length_a   1.000
_cell.length_b   1.000
_cell.length_c   1.000
_cell.angle_alpha   90.00
_cell.angle_beta   90.00
_cell.angle_gamma   90.00
#
_symmetry.space_group_name_H-M   'P 1'
#
loop_
_entity.id
_entity.type
_entity.pdbx_description
1 polymer ?
#
loop_
_entity_poly.entity_id
_entity_poly.type
_entity_poly.pdbx_seq_one_letter_code
_entity_poly.pdbx_strand_id
1 'polypeptide(L)'
;MAERPKRQRTATSNFGVGRRENHDASGFYDRFGAPAISTDDEVATAPEAGRIWVRDARTMPELPDASVALVVTSPPYFAGKAYEEALGEGHIPADYVDYLDMLTEVFAECARVLEPGGRIAVNVANLGRKPFRSLSADVTHVLQDRLGLLLRGEVIWQKARGAGGNCAWGSFQSATNPVLRDLTERVVIASKGRFDRARTAAKREQEGLPHRSTIGKDRFLDLTLDVWEFPPESATRVGHPAPFPVELPERLIELYTFEDDLVLDPFMGSGSTGVAAVRTGRRWAGYDTDAGYAEAAAERIDRARQDVEWDRKHRSEALAPILASQLPRASRHAADEMVDFQRRATTDGSRAQELAEFLLRQCGFGDDLREKVKFPFGVEANFVGVDAQGCQWIFDVSGAFSSSRPGLERTDTLWNALGKAAIVRSQWPDAERPSRYVLLTTDVPKASSAGGKALRAAQTDGLIWDALRLDQPETVAELLHYASGRRSSDADRRGSITATARSEDVPAPE
;
A
#
# COMPACT_ATOMS: atom_id res chain seq x y z
N MET A 1 39.13 -29.45 26.76
CA MET A 1 38.04 -28.47 26.51
C MET A 1 36.73 -29.21 26.60
N ALA A 2 35.94 -28.99 27.65
CA ALA A 2 34.65 -29.65 27.81
C ALA A 2 33.63 -29.07 26.82
N GLU A 3 32.93 -29.93 26.08
CA GLU A 3 31.80 -29.56 25.22
C GLU A 3 30.72 -28.85 26.04
N ARG A 4 30.31 -27.67 25.59
CA ARG A 4 29.16 -26.96 26.18
C ARG A 4 27.90 -27.80 25.91
N PRO A 5 27.06 -28.07 26.92
CA PRO A 5 25.81 -28.79 26.70
C PRO A 5 24.89 -27.95 25.79
N LYS A 6 24.39 -28.56 24.72
CA LYS A 6 23.33 -27.97 23.88
C LYS A 6 22.12 -27.70 24.76
N ARG A 7 21.68 -26.43 24.83
CA ARG A 7 20.41 -26.03 25.47
C ARG A 7 19.28 -26.89 24.89
N GLN A 8 18.66 -27.73 25.72
CA GLN A 8 17.39 -28.39 25.36
C GLN A 8 16.35 -27.31 25.08
N ARG A 9 15.69 -27.40 23.91
CA ARG A 9 14.51 -26.60 23.61
C ARG A 9 13.39 -27.06 24.54
N THR A 10 12.69 -26.13 25.18
CA THR A 10 11.54 -26.44 26.02
C THR A 10 10.40 -26.97 25.13
N ALA A 11 9.94 -28.18 25.44
CA ALA A 11 8.77 -28.78 24.79
C ALA A 11 7.51 -27.96 25.11
N THR A 12 6.56 -27.88 24.17
CA THR A 12 5.29 -27.16 24.35
C THR A 12 4.62 -27.50 25.68
N SER A 13 4.35 -26.48 26.50
CA SER A 13 3.55 -26.61 27.72
C SER A 13 2.06 -26.74 27.37
N ASN A 14 1.31 -27.40 28.24
CA ASN A 14 -0.12 -27.72 28.09
C ASN A 14 -1.06 -26.50 28.22
N PHE A 15 -0.74 -25.36 27.58
CA PHE A 15 -1.45 -24.06 27.54
C PHE A 15 -0.82 -22.93 28.34
N GLY A 16 -0.79 -21.74 27.71
CA GLY A 16 -0.75 -20.43 28.36
C GLY A 16 0.57 -20.09 29.07
N VAL A 17 1.61 -19.74 28.31
CA VAL A 17 2.81 -19.07 28.85
C VAL A 17 2.94 -17.67 28.26
N GLY A 18 2.96 -16.67 29.14
CA GLY A 18 3.00 -15.23 28.80
C GLY A 18 4.36 -14.69 28.37
N ARG A 19 5.33 -15.54 28.02
CA ARG A 19 6.64 -15.12 27.50
C ARG A 19 6.82 -15.67 26.08
N ARG A 20 7.33 -14.83 25.17
CA ARG A 20 7.75 -15.25 23.82
C ARG A 20 8.99 -16.15 23.94
N GLU A 21 8.76 -17.44 24.15
CA GLU A 21 9.78 -18.48 24.08
C GLU A 21 9.58 -19.28 22.79
N ASN A 22 10.68 -19.63 22.10
CA ASN A 22 10.62 -20.50 20.93
C ASN A 22 10.28 -21.92 21.39
N HIS A 23 9.02 -22.30 21.29
CA HIS A 23 8.54 -23.63 21.63
C HIS A 23 8.83 -24.63 20.50
N ASP A 24 9.24 -25.85 20.87
CA ASP A 24 9.28 -26.97 19.94
C ASP A 24 7.86 -27.50 19.72
N ALA A 25 7.30 -27.24 18.53
CA ALA A 25 5.95 -27.65 18.14
C ALA A 25 5.92 -28.96 17.33
N SER A 26 7.05 -29.67 17.19
CA SER A 26 7.16 -30.92 16.40
C SER A 26 6.06 -31.92 16.75
N GLY A 27 5.83 -32.19 18.04
CA GLY A 27 4.79 -33.14 18.49
C GLY A 27 3.35 -32.77 18.12
N PHE A 28 3.03 -31.48 17.84
CA PHE A 28 1.72 -31.10 17.30
C PHE A 28 1.62 -31.46 15.82
N TYR A 29 2.65 -31.14 15.04
CA TYR A 29 2.70 -31.30 13.58
C TYR A 29 2.92 -32.74 13.13
N ASP A 30 3.65 -33.56 13.90
CA ASP A 30 3.87 -34.99 13.63
C ASP A 30 2.58 -35.82 13.60
N ARG A 31 1.46 -35.26 14.07
CA ARG A 31 0.12 -35.86 14.01
C ARG A 31 -0.58 -35.68 12.66
N PHE A 32 -0.02 -34.86 11.78
CA PHE A 32 -0.55 -34.57 10.45
C PHE A 32 0.47 -35.02 9.40
N GLY A 33 0.00 -35.49 8.25
CA GLY A 33 0.87 -35.66 7.09
C GLY A 33 1.36 -34.28 6.66
N ALA A 34 2.66 -34.01 6.79
CA ALA A 34 3.22 -32.75 6.32
C ALA A 34 2.97 -32.61 4.80
N PRO A 35 2.50 -31.45 4.33
CA PRO A 35 2.30 -31.27 2.91
C PRO A 35 3.63 -31.41 2.16
N ALA A 36 3.59 -32.01 0.97
CA ALA A 36 4.75 -32.07 0.10
C ALA A 36 5.10 -30.65 -0.37
N ILE A 37 6.30 -30.19 -0.02
CA ILE A 37 6.82 -28.90 -0.48
C ILE A 37 7.63 -29.13 -1.76
N SER A 38 7.18 -28.53 -2.85
CA SER A 38 7.85 -28.56 -4.15
C SER A 38 9.16 -27.76 -4.11
N THR A 39 10.17 -28.28 -4.80
CA THR A 39 11.44 -27.57 -5.07
C THR A 39 11.40 -26.81 -6.39
N ASP A 40 10.28 -26.85 -7.11
CA ASP A 40 10.09 -26.09 -8.35
C ASP A 40 10.36 -24.60 -8.11
N ASP A 41 11.14 -24.04 -9.01
CA ASP A 41 11.54 -22.64 -9.02
C ASP A 41 11.43 -21.98 -10.41
N GLU A 42 10.74 -22.63 -11.35
CA GLU A 42 10.47 -22.07 -12.67
C GLU A 42 9.49 -20.90 -12.55
N VAL A 43 9.88 -19.74 -13.09
CA VAL A 43 9.03 -18.54 -13.16
C VAL A 43 9.09 -18.04 -14.58
N ALA A 44 7.98 -18.15 -15.30
CA ALA A 44 7.86 -17.64 -16.66
C ALA A 44 7.47 -16.16 -16.65
N THR A 45 7.89 -15.43 -17.66
CA THR A 45 7.38 -14.07 -17.89
C THR A 45 6.14 -14.15 -18.76
N ALA A 46 5.01 -13.61 -18.28
CA ALA A 46 3.84 -13.39 -19.12
C ALA A 46 4.03 -12.11 -19.96
N PRO A 47 4.09 -12.20 -21.30
CA PRO A 47 4.13 -11.02 -22.16
C PRO A 47 2.76 -10.35 -22.27
N GLU A 48 1.68 -11.11 -22.17
CA GLU A 48 0.31 -10.61 -22.29
C GLU A 48 -0.24 -10.17 -20.92
N ALA A 49 -0.63 -8.90 -20.81
CA ALA A 49 -1.26 -8.29 -19.65
C ALA A 49 -2.12 -7.09 -20.08
N GLY A 50 -2.97 -6.61 -19.19
CA GLY A 50 -3.89 -5.49 -19.43
C GLY A 50 -5.08 -5.85 -20.32
N ARG A 51 -5.50 -7.12 -20.33
CA ARG A 51 -6.53 -7.63 -21.24
C ARG A 51 -7.52 -8.54 -20.53
N ILE A 52 -8.77 -8.47 -20.99
CA ILE A 52 -9.82 -9.43 -20.71
C ILE A 52 -10.05 -10.26 -21.97
N TRP A 53 -9.98 -11.60 -21.86
CA TRP A 53 -10.36 -12.50 -22.94
C TRP A 53 -11.80 -12.96 -22.76
N VAL A 54 -12.62 -12.79 -23.80
CA VAL A 54 -14.00 -13.31 -23.83
C VAL A 54 -13.94 -14.81 -24.12
N ARG A 55 -13.72 -15.61 -23.07
CA ARG A 55 -13.43 -17.05 -23.17
C ARG A 55 -13.76 -17.74 -21.84
N ASP A 56 -14.02 -19.03 -21.95
CA ASP A 56 -14.08 -19.94 -20.81
C ASP A 56 -12.72 -20.10 -20.12
N ALA A 57 -12.66 -19.73 -18.84
CA ALA A 57 -11.48 -19.76 -18.00
C ALA A 57 -10.96 -21.18 -17.67
N ARG A 58 -11.71 -22.24 -18.02
CA ARG A 58 -11.20 -23.62 -17.95
C ARG A 58 -10.03 -23.87 -18.90
N THR A 59 -9.83 -22.98 -19.88
CA THR A 59 -8.67 -23.00 -20.77
C THR A 59 -8.12 -21.59 -20.95
N MET A 60 -6.86 -21.37 -20.58
CA MET A 60 -6.16 -20.08 -20.64
C MET A 60 -4.87 -20.18 -21.48
N PRO A 61 -4.95 -20.54 -22.78
CA PRO A 61 -3.77 -20.76 -23.63
C PRO A 61 -2.91 -19.51 -23.83
N GLU A 62 -3.48 -18.32 -23.60
CA GLU A 62 -2.77 -17.04 -23.70
C GLU A 62 -1.81 -16.80 -22.52
N LEU A 63 -1.96 -17.53 -21.42
CA LEU A 63 -1.09 -17.45 -20.25
C LEU A 63 -0.13 -18.67 -20.17
N PRO A 64 1.19 -18.44 -20.16
CA PRO A 64 2.16 -19.51 -19.93
C PRO A 64 1.99 -20.16 -18.56
N ASP A 65 2.50 -21.38 -18.43
CA ASP A 65 2.67 -22.02 -17.13
C ASP A 65 3.56 -21.15 -16.23
N ALA A 66 3.29 -21.13 -14.93
CA ALA A 66 4.13 -20.47 -13.94
C ALA A 66 4.43 -18.97 -14.18
N SER A 67 3.49 -18.22 -14.76
CA SER A 67 3.66 -16.80 -15.11
C SER A 67 2.84 -15.81 -14.27
N VAL A 68 1.91 -16.31 -13.43
CA VAL A 68 1.01 -15.49 -12.61
C VAL A 68 1.46 -15.51 -11.16
N ALA A 69 1.52 -14.34 -10.53
CA ALA A 69 1.96 -14.20 -9.14
C ALA A 69 0.83 -14.44 -8.12
N LEU A 70 -0.38 -13.99 -8.46
CA LEU A 70 -1.55 -14.04 -7.61
C LEU A 70 -2.82 -14.19 -8.46
N VAL A 71 -3.70 -15.11 -8.07
CA VAL A 71 -5.08 -15.17 -8.53
C VAL A 71 -5.97 -14.58 -7.45
N VAL A 72 -6.78 -13.57 -7.79
CA VAL A 72 -7.83 -13.04 -6.91
C VAL A 72 -9.13 -13.10 -7.66
N THR A 73 -10.14 -13.76 -7.09
CA THR A 73 -11.39 -13.96 -7.80
C THR A 73 -12.57 -14.17 -6.87
N SER A 74 -13.76 -14.06 -7.44
CA SER A 74 -15.03 -14.41 -6.81
C SER A 74 -15.87 -15.15 -7.84
N PRO A 75 -15.95 -16.49 -7.80
CA PRO A 75 -16.72 -17.24 -8.78
C PRO A 75 -18.21 -16.87 -8.73
N PRO A 76 -18.96 -17.12 -9.82
CA PRO A 76 -20.40 -16.95 -9.80
C PRO A 76 -21.02 -17.81 -8.70
N TYR A 77 -21.92 -17.25 -7.89
CA TYR A 77 -22.54 -17.96 -6.79
C TYR A 77 -23.69 -18.86 -7.27
N PHE A 78 -23.75 -20.09 -6.78
CA PHE A 78 -24.91 -20.99 -6.99
C PHE A 78 -26.08 -20.56 -6.07
N ALA A 79 -26.60 -19.35 -6.31
CA ALA A 79 -27.59 -18.67 -5.46
C ALA A 79 -29.04 -18.83 -5.96
N GLY A 80 -29.25 -19.50 -7.11
CA GLY A 80 -30.55 -19.81 -7.69
C GLY A 80 -31.03 -18.83 -8.76
N LYS A 81 -32.25 -19.08 -9.26
CA LYS A 81 -32.82 -18.51 -10.50
C LYS A 81 -32.69 -16.99 -10.66
N ALA A 82 -32.92 -16.17 -9.64
CA ALA A 82 -32.86 -14.71 -9.82
C ALA A 82 -31.44 -14.18 -10.06
N TYR A 83 -30.43 -14.84 -9.50
CA TYR A 83 -29.02 -14.50 -9.74
C TYR A 83 -28.54 -15.08 -11.08
N GLU A 84 -28.96 -16.31 -11.39
CA GLU A 84 -28.69 -16.97 -12.66
C GLU A 84 -29.36 -16.24 -13.84
N GLU A 85 -30.63 -15.83 -13.72
CA GLU A 85 -31.37 -15.02 -14.70
C GLU A 85 -30.69 -13.65 -14.94
N ALA A 86 -30.09 -13.06 -13.90
CA ALA A 86 -29.37 -11.80 -14.02
C ALA A 86 -28.01 -11.93 -14.72
N LEU A 87 -27.41 -13.13 -14.69
CA LEU A 87 -26.16 -13.46 -15.41
C LEU A 87 -26.42 -14.01 -16.82
N GLY A 88 -27.63 -14.48 -17.11
CA GLY A 88 -28.03 -15.08 -18.40
C GLY A 88 -28.01 -16.61 -18.39
N GLU A 89 -28.72 -17.21 -19.36
CA GLU A 89 -28.80 -18.68 -19.50
C GLU A 89 -27.45 -19.28 -19.92
N GLY A 90 -27.00 -20.32 -19.21
CA GLY A 90 -25.82 -21.12 -19.60
C GLY A 90 -24.49 -20.74 -18.94
N HIS A 91 -24.44 -19.68 -18.13
CA HIS A 91 -23.21 -19.23 -17.45
C HIS A 91 -22.90 -19.99 -16.15
N ILE A 92 -23.89 -20.62 -15.53
CA ILE A 92 -23.74 -21.45 -14.33
C ILE A 92 -24.35 -22.84 -14.61
N PRO A 93 -23.67 -23.95 -14.26
CA PRO A 93 -24.25 -25.28 -14.36
C PRO A 93 -25.54 -25.42 -13.55
N ALA A 94 -26.47 -26.26 -14.03
CA ALA A 94 -27.78 -26.45 -13.40
C ALA A 94 -27.73 -27.29 -12.11
N ASP A 95 -26.68 -28.12 -11.95
CA ASP A 95 -26.46 -28.95 -10.76
C ASP A 95 -25.27 -28.45 -9.93
N TYR A 96 -25.36 -28.63 -8.61
CA TYR A 96 -24.33 -28.16 -7.69
C TYR A 96 -23.02 -28.95 -7.83
N VAL A 97 -23.07 -30.24 -8.17
CA VAL A 97 -21.88 -31.05 -8.40
C VAL A 97 -21.17 -30.57 -9.66
N ASP A 98 -21.92 -30.37 -10.75
CA ASP A 98 -21.37 -29.84 -12.00
C ASP A 98 -20.76 -28.43 -11.79
N TYR A 99 -21.36 -27.61 -10.92
CA TYR A 99 -20.80 -26.33 -10.51
C TYR A 99 -19.44 -26.48 -9.81
N LEU A 100 -19.32 -27.41 -8.85
CA LEU A 100 -18.05 -27.67 -8.17
C LEU A 100 -16.99 -28.26 -9.11
N ASP A 101 -17.40 -29.06 -10.09
CA ASP A 101 -16.48 -29.61 -11.10
C ASP A 101 -16.00 -28.51 -12.05
N MET A 102 -16.86 -27.58 -12.47
CA MET A 102 -16.46 -26.37 -13.20
C MET A 102 -15.44 -25.54 -12.41
N LEU A 103 -15.68 -25.30 -11.10
CA LEU A 103 -14.70 -24.60 -10.27
C LEU A 103 -13.38 -25.36 -10.16
N THR A 104 -13.44 -26.69 -10.05
CA THR A 104 -12.25 -27.54 -10.01
C THR A 104 -11.43 -27.40 -11.29
N GLU A 105 -12.07 -27.39 -12.47
CA GLU A 105 -11.41 -27.22 -13.77
C GLU A 105 -10.77 -25.83 -13.90
N VAL A 106 -11.50 -24.76 -13.54
CA VAL A 106 -10.95 -23.38 -13.58
C VAL A 106 -9.79 -23.23 -12.58
N PHE A 107 -9.92 -23.76 -11.36
CA PHE A 107 -8.85 -23.66 -10.36
C PHE A 107 -7.63 -24.52 -10.71
N ALA A 108 -7.81 -25.63 -11.43
CA ALA A 108 -6.70 -26.40 -11.98
C ALA A 108 -5.93 -25.55 -13.01
N GLU A 109 -6.63 -24.82 -13.87
CA GLU A 109 -6.01 -23.93 -14.86
C GLU A 109 -5.31 -22.74 -14.19
N CYS A 110 -5.90 -22.17 -13.13
CA CYS A 110 -5.24 -21.21 -12.26
C CYS A 110 -3.95 -21.78 -11.63
N ALA A 111 -3.99 -23.02 -11.15
CA ALA A 111 -2.82 -23.68 -10.58
C ALA A 111 -1.72 -23.92 -11.63
N ARG A 112 -2.07 -24.17 -12.90
CA ARG A 112 -1.10 -24.27 -14.00
C ARG A 112 -0.34 -22.95 -14.19
N VAL A 113 -1.07 -21.84 -14.35
CA VAL A 113 -0.48 -20.52 -14.65
C VAL A 113 0.19 -19.86 -13.44
N LEU A 114 -0.16 -20.23 -12.20
CA LEU A 114 0.51 -19.71 -11.00
C LEU A 114 1.98 -20.13 -10.96
N GLU A 115 2.88 -19.19 -10.63
CA GLU A 115 4.28 -19.53 -10.34
C GLU A 115 4.39 -20.35 -9.04
N PRO A 116 5.45 -21.15 -8.84
CA PRO A 116 5.68 -21.85 -7.56
C PRO A 116 5.80 -20.84 -6.43
N GLY A 117 4.97 -20.99 -5.41
CA GLY A 117 4.83 -20.00 -4.35
C GLY A 117 3.90 -18.82 -4.67
N GLY A 118 3.30 -18.80 -5.86
CA GLY A 118 2.15 -17.97 -6.19
C GLY A 118 0.94 -18.35 -5.34
N ARG A 119 0.01 -17.40 -5.15
CA ARG A 119 -1.19 -17.63 -4.32
C ARG A 119 -2.47 -17.54 -5.15
N ILE A 120 -3.48 -18.26 -4.69
CA ILE A 120 -4.87 -18.09 -5.11
C ILE A 120 -5.69 -17.64 -3.90
N ALA A 121 -6.54 -16.65 -4.10
CA ALA A 121 -7.47 -16.10 -3.12
C ALA A 121 -8.88 -16.09 -3.71
N VAL A 122 -9.77 -16.91 -3.16
CA VAL A 122 -11.13 -17.11 -3.69
C VAL A 122 -12.14 -16.59 -2.68
N ASN A 123 -12.83 -15.50 -3.03
CA ASN A 123 -13.93 -14.95 -2.24
C ASN A 123 -15.22 -15.72 -2.52
N VAL A 124 -15.86 -16.22 -1.46
CA VAL A 124 -17.15 -16.92 -1.56
C VAL A 124 -18.08 -16.61 -0.40
N ALA A 125 -19.38 -16.56 -0.72
CA ALA A 125 -20.46 -16.54 0.25
C ALA A 125 -21.02 -17.95 0.49
N ASN A 126 -21.41 -18.25 1.72
CA ASN A 126 -22.13 -19.50 2.01
C ASN A 126 -23.54 -19.45 1.41
N LEU A 127 -24.02 -20.62 0.98
CA LEU A 127 -25.22 -20.74 0.16
C LEU A 127 -26.38 -21.34 0.95
N GLY A 128 -27.59 -20.86 0.63
CA GLY A 128 -28.83 -21.44 1.14
C GLY A 128 -29.04 -21.34 2.65
N ARG A 129 -30.12 -21.98 3.09
CA ARG A 129 -30.53 -22.10 4.50
C ARG A 129 -31.10 -23.48 4.81
N LYS A 130 -31.80 -24.06 3.83
CA LYS A 130 -32.39 -25.40 3.89
C LYS A 130 -32.27 -26.08 2.51
N PRO A 131 -31.13 -26.72 2.20
CA PRO A 131 -29.95 -26.91 3.05
C PRO A 131 -29.09 -25.65 3.16
N PHE A 132 -28.33 -25.51 4.25
CA PHE A 132 -27.17 -24.63 4.32
C PHE A 132 -25.97 -25.34 3.71
N ARG A 133 -25.20 -24.64 2.86
CA ARG A 133 -24.01 -25.15 2.19
C ARG A 133 -22.84 -24.20 2.42
N SER A 134 -21.75 -24.74 2.96
CA SER A 134 -20.55 -23.97 3.22
C SER A 134 -19.67 -23.97 1.98
N LEU A 135 -19.90 -23.04 1.05
CA LEU A 135 -19.12 -22.96 -0.19
C LEU A 135 -17.62 -22.75 0.10
N SER A 136 -17.27 -22.07 1.20
CA SER A 136 -15.86 -21.94 1.61
C SER A 136 -15.20 -23.28 1.97
N ALA A 137 -15.96 -24.22 2.52
CA ALA A 137 -15.46 -25.54 2.85
C ALA A 137 -15.27 -26.38 1.58
N ASP A 138 -16.20 -26.28 0.65
CA ASP A 138 -16.10 -26.96 -0.65
C ASP A 138 -14.92 -26.41 -1.48
N VAL A 139 -14.73 -25.09 -1.51
CA VAL A 139 -13.55 -24.45 -2.14
C VAL A 139 -12.25 -24.87 -1.46
N THR A 140 -12.21 -24.93 -0.13
CA THR A 140 -11.04 -25.41 0.61
C THR A 140 -10.70 -26.85 0.20
N HIS A 141 -11.70 -27.73 0.12
CA HIS A 141 -11.53 -29.11 -0.32
C HIS A 141 -11.01 -29.21 -1.77
N VAL A 142 -11.55 -28.39 -2.69
CA VAL A 142 -11.08 -28.34 -4.08
C VAL A 142 -9.61 -27.91 -4.14
N LEU A 143 -9.26 -26.78 -3.53
CA LEU A 143 -7.89 -26.24 -3.60
C LEU A 143 -6.88 -27.18 -2.93
N GLN A 144 -7.18 -27.68 -1.73
CA GLN A 144 -6.25 -28.47 -0.95
C GLN A 144 -6.23 -29.95 -1.37
N ASP A 145 -7.37 -30.61 -1.36
CA ASP A 145 -7.42 -32.08 -1.43
C ASP A 145 -7.52 -32.58 -2.88
N ARG A 146 -8.20 -31.84 -3.78
CA ARG A 146 -8.28 -32.21 -5.19
C ARG A 146 -7.09 -31.69 -6.01
N LEU A 147 -6.64 -30.46 -5.76
CA LEU A 147 -5.59 -29.80 -6.54
C LEU A 147 -4.21 -29.78 -5.86
N GLY A 148 -4.12 -30.19 -4.59
CA GLY A 148 -2.85 -30.28 -3.88
C GLY A 148 -2.20 -28.93 -3.55
N LEU A 149 -2.97 -27.82 -3.57
CA LEU A 149 -2.46 -26.52 -3.16
C LEU A 149 -2.31 -26.45 -1.63
N LEU A 150 -1.37 -25.63 -1.18
CA LEU A 150 -1.03 -25.49 0.23
C LEU A 150 -1.91 -24.43 0.87
N LEU A 151 -2.88 -24.84 1.68
CA LEU A 151 -3.75 -23.91 2.40
C LEU A 151 -2.94 -22.99 3.32
N ARG A 152 -3.20 -21.69 3.24
CA ARG A 152 -2.59 -20.66 4.11
C ARG A 152 -3.52 -20.20 5.22
N GLY A 153 -4.82 -20.31 5.00
CA GLY A 153 -5.86 -19.88 5.91
C GLY A 153 -7.04 -19.26 5.17
N GLU A 154 -7.92 -18.63 5.93
CA GLU A 154 -9.07 -17.89 5.42
C GLU A 154 -9.07 -16.48 6.00
N VAL A 155 -9.51 -15.50 5.20
CA VAL A 155 -9.93 -14.19 5.70
C VAL A 155 -11.46 -14.17 5.83
N ILE A 156 -11.95 -13.67 6.95
CA ILE A 156 -13.36 -13.38 7.20
C ILE A 156 -13.61 -11.92 6.83
N TRP A 157 -14.25 -11.70 5.69
CA TRP A 157 -14.67 -10.37 5.30
C TRP A 157 -16.02 -10.04 5.93
N GLN A 158 -16.03 -9.09 6.87
CA GLN A 158 -17.23 -8.59 7.52
C GLN A 158 -17.79 -7.37 6.78
N LYS A 159 -18.95 -7.57 6.14
CA LYS A 159 -19.64 -6.56 5.31
C LYS A 159 -20.37 -5.50 6.13
N ALA A 160 -20.75 -5.83 7.37
CA ALA A 160 -21.46 -4.93 8.26
C ALA A 160 -21.28 -5.32 9.74
N ARG A 161 -21.27 -4.31 10.63
CA ARG A 161 -21.49 -4.51 12.07
C ARG A 161 -22.99 -4.59 12.33
N GLY A 162 -23.41 -5.65 13.04
CA GLY A 162 -24.82 -6.01 13.18
C GLY A 162 -25.71 -4.92 13.76
N ALA A 163 -26.42 -4.20 12.90
CA ALA A 163 -27.66 -3.43 13.18
C ALA A 163 -28.45 -3.05 11.91
N GLY A 164 -28.04 -3.48 10.70
CA GLY A 164 -28.68 -3.08 9.44
C GLY A 164 -29.60 -4.15 8.83
N GLY A 165 -30.89 -3.85 8.74
CA GLY A 165 -31.86 -4.23 7.69
C GLY A 165 -32.18 -5.70 7.31
N ASN A 166 -31.26 -6.65 7.40
CA ASN A 166 -31.52 -8.01 6.90
C ASN A 166 -32.25 -8.89 7.91
N CYS A 167 -33.58 -8.95 7.79
CA CYS A 167 -34.49 -9.70 8.65
C CYS A 167 -34.74 -11.15 8.15
N ALA A 168 -33.71 -11.99 8.16
CA ALA A 168 -33.88 -13.45 8.05
C ALA A 168 -33.80 -14.08 9.45
N TRP A 169 -34.78 -13.81 10.32
CA TRP A 169 -34.75 -14.20 11.73
C TRP A 169 -35.12 -15.67 11.99
N GLY A 170 -35.74 -16.34 11.01
CA GLY A 170 -36.47 -17.58 11.30
C GLY A 170 -37.57 -17.28 12.32
N SER A 171 -37.59 -18.02 13.43
CA SER A 171 -38.47 -17.71 14.57
C SER A 171 -37.91 -16.54 15.39
N PHE A 172 -38.60 -15.40 15.37
CA PHE A 172 -38.21 -14.23 16.16
C PHE A 172 -38.42 -14.47 17.66
N GLN A 173 -37.38 -14.22 18.46
CA GLN A 173 -37.39 -14.42 19.92
C GLN A 173 -37.88 -15.82 20.36
N SER A 174 -37.64 -16.83 19.53
CA SER A 174 -38.06 -18.21 19.80
C SER A 174 -36.99 -19.19 19.38
N ALA A 175 -36.71 -20.16 20.26
CA ALA A 175 -35.76 -21.24 20.00
C ALA A 175 -36.27 -22.27 18.98
N THR A 176 -37.49 -22.11 18.45
CA THR A 176 -38.10 -23.09 17.53
C THR A 176 -37.28 -23.24 16.25
N ASN A 177 -36.83 -22.13 15.66
CA ASN A 177 -35.98 -22.12 14.47
C ASN A 177 -35.33 -20.74 14.25
N PRO A 178 -34.50 -20.21 15.16
CA PRO A 178 -33.75 -18.98 14.90
C PRO A 178 -32.74 -19.21 13.77
N VAL A 179 -32.54 -18.21 12.91
CA VAL A 179 -31.61 -18.31 11.76
C VAL A 179 -30.48 -17.30 11.90
N LEU A 180 -29.26 -17.72 11.56
CA LEU A 180 -28.08 -16.86 11.55
C LEU A 180 -28.15 -15.85 10.39
N ARG A 181 -27.72 -14.62 10.68
CA ARG A 181 -27.60 -13.54 9.70
C ARG A 181 -26.20 -13.59 9.11
N ASP A 182 -26.08 -13.82 7.81
CA ASP A 182 -24.79 -13.81 7.14
C ASP A 182 -24.33 -12.38 6.92
N LEU A 183 -23.43 -11.94 7.80
CA LEU A 183 -22.76 -10.64 7.72
C LEU A 183 -21.35 -10.77 7.15
N THR A 184 -20.92 -11.98 6.80
CA THR A 184 -19.55 -12.29 6.42
C THR A 184 -19.47 -13.10 5.14
N GLU A 185 -18.37 -12.94 4.43
CA GLU A 185 -17.90 -13.81 3.34
C GLU A 185 -16.51 -14.35 3.71
N ARG A 186 -16.06 -15.39 3.01
CA ARG A 186 -14.75 -16.02 3.23
C ARG A 186 -13.87 -15.87 2.01
N VAL A 187 -12.62 -15.49 2.22
CA VAL A 187 -11.58 -15.57 1.21
C VAL A 187 -10.66 -16.73 1.56
N VAL A 188 -10.76 -17.82 0.82
CA VAL A 188 -9.90 -19.00 0.99
C VAL A 188 -8.57 -18.75 0.27
N ILE A 189 -7.45 -18.91 0.96
CA ILE A 189 -6.12 -18.60 0.42
C ILE A 189 -5.23 -19.84 0.41
N ALA A 190 -4.67 -20.18 -0.75
CA ALA A 190 -3.73 -21.29 -0.91
C ALA A 190 -2.51 -20.90 -1.76
N SER A 191 -1.42 -21.67 -1.67
CA SER A 191 -0.17 -21.47 -2.45
C SER A 191 0.16 -22.68 -3.32
N LYS A 192 0.73 -22.45 -4.50
CA LYS A 192 1.18 -23.53 -5.40
C LYS A 192 2.50 -24.12 -4.92
N GLY A 193 2.47 -25.37 -4.48
CA GLY A 193 3.64 -26.23 -4.23
C GLY A 193 4.55 -25.82 -3.06
N ARG A 194 4.64 -24.55 -2.71
CA ARG A 194 5.51 -24.01 -1.66
C ARG A 194 4.92 -22.74 -1.06
N PHE A 195 5.34 -22.39 0.16
CA PHE A 195 4.80 -21.23 0.88
C PHE A 195 5.54 -19.93 0.59
N ASP A 196 6.83 -19.99 0.28
CA ASP A 196 7.69 -18.87 -0.12
C ASP A 196 7.66 -18.68 -1.65
N ARG A 197 8.19 -17.58 -2.18
CA ARG A 197 8.35 -17.41 -3.64
C ARG A 197 9.47 -18.32 -4.16
N ALA A 198 9.31 -18.85 -5.36
CA ALA A 198 10.31 -19.65 -6.08
C ALA A 198 11.73 -19.03 -6.05
N ARG A 199 11.82 -17.74 -6.35
CA ARG A 199 13.06 -16.95 -6.43
C ARG A 199 13.08 -15.89 -5.33
N THR A 200 14.25 -15.69 -4.72
CA THR A 200 14.44 -14.60 -3.74
C THR A 200 14.36 -13.24 -4.44
N ALA A 201 14.04 -12.18 -3.71
CA ALA A 201 13.97 -10.83 -4.28
C ALA A 201 15.26 -10.43 -5.02
N ALA A 202 16.44 -10.74 -4.46
CA ALA A 202 17.72 -10.47 -5.10
C ALA A 202 17.94 -11.25 -6.40
N LYS A 203 17.46 -12.50 -6.50
CA LYS A 203 17.53 -13.26 -7.76
C LYS A 203 16.55 -12.72 -8.78
N ARG A 204 15.33 -12.38 -8.35
CA ARG A 204 14.31 -11.76 -9.20
C ARG A 204 14.83 -10.45 -9.80
N GLU A 205 15.49 -9.61 -9.00
CA GLU A 205 16.15 -8.39 -9.49
C GLU A 205 17.21 -8.69 -10.57
N GLN A 206 18.08 -9.67 -10.34
CA GLN A 206 19.11 -10.08 -11.33
C GLN A 206 18.51 -10.61 -12.63
N GLU A 207 17.35 -11.25 -12.56
CA GLU A 207 16.64 -11.85 -13.69
C GLU A 207 15.65 -10.87 -14.35
N GLY A 208 15.54 -9.63 -13.85
CA GLY A 208 14.59 -8.63 -14.36
C GLY A 208 13.13 -8.91 -14.02
N LEU A 209 12.88 -9.72 -12.98
CA LEU A 209 11.56 -10.05 -12.48
C LEU A 209 11.09 -9.06 -11.40
N PRO A 210 9.76 -8.88 -11.23
CA PRO A 210 9.14 -8.12 -10.13
C PRO A 210 9.72 -8.49 -8.76
N HIS A 211 10.27 -7.55 -7.99
CA HIS A 211 10.96 -7.87 -6.72
C HIS A 211 10.74 -6.85 -5.60
N ARG A 212 10.14 -5.69 -5.91
CA ARG A 212 9.97 -4.58 -4.97
C ARG A 212 8.64 -4.71 -4.21
N SER A 213 8.71 -4.77 -2.88
CA SER A 213 7.52 -4.71 -2.02
C SER A 213 7.09 -3.26 -1.84
N THR A 214 5.79 -2.99 -1.97
CA THR A 214 5.23 -1.63 -1.84
C THR A 214 4.46 -1.40 -0.54
N ILE A 215 4.23 -2.46 0.25
CA ILE A 215 3.44 -2.38 1.47
C ILE A 215 4.25 -1.79 2.64
N GLY A 216 3.66 -0.79 3.32
CA GLY A 216 4.23 -0.22 4.54
C GLY A 216 4.01 -1.11 5.77
N LYS A 217 4.79 -0.87 6.84
CA LYS A 217 4.78 -1.70 8.05
C LYS A 217 3.40 -1.81 8.72
N ASP A 218 2.73 -0.70 8.97
CA ASP A 218 1.45 -0.70 9.69
C ASP A 218 0.35 -1.35 8.85
N ARG A 219 0.33 -1.01 7.55
CA ARG A 219 -0.54 -1.67 6.57
C ARG A 219 -0.31 -3.18 6.54
N PHE A 220 0.95 -3.63 6.56
CA PHE A 220 1.27 -5.05 6.62
C PHE A 220 0.70 -5.72 7.88
N LEU A 221 0.89 -5.11 9.06
CA LEU A 221 0.33 -5.65 10.30
C LEU A 221 -1.19 -5.76 10.23
N ASP A 222 -1.87 -4.72 9.73
CA ASP A 222 -3.33 -4.72 9.58
C ASP A 222 -3.82 -5.80 8.61
N LEU A 223 -3.15 -5.97 7.47
CA LEU A 223 -3.55 -6.95 6.45
C LEU A 223 -3.22 -8.40 6.83
N THR A 224 -2.34 -8.61 7.82
CA THR A 224 -2.06 -9.96 8.35
C THR A 224 -3.10 -10.45 9.35
N LEU A 225 -4.11 -9.64 9.69
CA LEU A 225 -5.26 -10.08 10.47
C LEU A 225 -6.22 -10.91 9.60
N ASP A 226 -6.90 -11.85 10.23
CA ASP A 226 -7.84 -12.79 9.60
C ASP A 226 -9.28 -12.26 9.51
N VAL A 227 -9.58 -11.11 10.12
CA VAL A 227 -10.88 -10.44 10.01
C VAL A 227 -10.72 -9.07 9.38
N TRP A 228 -11.35 -8.87 8.23
CA TRP A 228 -11.34 -7.59 7.51
C TRP A 228 -12.73 -6.97 7.49
N GLU A 229 -12.81 -5.69 7.84
CA GLU A 229 -14.08 -4.97 7.90
C GLU A 229 -14.07 -3.79 6.94
N PHE A 230 -14.97 -3.84 5.96
CA PHE A 230 -15.26 -2.77 5.01
C PHE A 230 -16.58 -3.06 4.28
N PRO A 231 -17.30 -2.02 3.82
CA PRO A 231 -18.62 -2.18 3.22
C PRO A 231 -18.56 -2.87 1.84
N PRO A 232 -19.66 -3.51 1.40
CA PRO A 232 -19.76 -4.07 0.05
C PRO A 232 -19.92 -2.96 -1.01
N GLU A 233 -19.66 -3.34 -2.26
CA GLU A 233 -19.82 -2.47 -3.42
C GLU A 233 -21.28 -2.38 -3.86
N SER A 234 -21.71 -1.23 -4.42
CA SER A 234 -23.08 -1.08 -4.92
C SER A 234 -23.25 -1.70 -6.31
N ALA A 235 -24.03 -2.79 -6.40
CA ALA A 235 -24.38 -3.47 -7.65
C ALA A 235 -24.95 -2.52 -8.72
N THR A 236 -25.86 -1.61 -8.33
CA THR A 236 -26.47 -0.64 -9.24
C THR A 236 -25.47 0.39 -9.78
N ARG A 237 -24.51 0.82 -8.95
CA ARG A 237 -23.47 1.77 -9.36
C ARG A 237 -22.48 1.15 -10.35
N VAL A 238 -22.19 -0.13 -10.17
CA VAL A 238 -21.21 -0.86 -10.97
C VAL A 238 -21.82 -1.47 -12.23
N GLY A 239 -23.14 -1.69 -12.26
CA GLY A 239 -23.81 -2.33 -13.39
C GLY A 239 -23.60 -3.84 -13.44
N HIS A 240 -23.29 -4.47 -12.30
CA HIS A 240 -23.08 -5.92 -12.17
C HIS A 240 -23.89 -6.45 -10.99
N PRO A 241 -24.49 -7.66 -11.07
CA PRO A 241 -25.40 -8.16 -10.03
C PRO A 241 -24.72 -8.41 -8.68
N ALA A 242 -23.44 -8.80 -8.67
CA ALA A 242 -22.70 -9.06 -7.43
C ALA A 242 -21.19 -8.74 -7.53
N PRO A 243 -20.79 -7.46 -7.62
CA PRO A 243 -19.38 -7.08 -7.57
C PRO A 243 -18.85 -7.17 -6.14
N PHE A 244 -17.67 -7.78 -5.94
CA PHE A 244 -16.92 -7.53 -4.71
C PHE A 244 -16.24 -6.16 -4.77
N PRO A 245 -16.07 -5.47 -3.62
CA PRO A 245 -15.45 -4.16 -3.55
C PRO A 245 -13.98 -4.23 -3.91
N VAL A 246 -13.48 -3.19 -4.59
CA VAL A 246 -12.09 -3.06 -5.05
C VAL A 246 -11.10 -3.16 -3.88
N GLU A 247 -11.51 -2.78 -2.67
CA GLU A 247 -10.67 -2.87 -1.47
C GLU A 247 -10.23 -4.32 -1.15
N LEU A 248 -11.07 -5.32 -1.45
CA LEU A 248 -10.75 -6.73 -1.18
C LEU A 248 -9.55 -7.23 -2.00
N PRO A 249 -9.53 -7.15 -3.35
CA PRO A 249 -8.37 -7.49 -4.15
C PRO A 249 -7.19 -6.53 -3.89
N GLU A 250 -7.41 -5.23 -3.63
CA GLU A 250 -6.31 -4.30 -3.29
C GLU A 250 -5.50 -4.82 -2.09
N ARG A 251 -6.17 -5.22 -1.00
CA ARG A 251 -5.53 -5.78 0.19
C ARG A 251 -4.75 -7.06 -0.12
N LEU A 252 -5.33 -7.97 -0.90
CA LEU A 252 -4.67 -9.23 -1.28
C LEU A 252 -3.45 -9.00 -2.18
N ILE A 253 -3.55 -8.06 -3.13
CA ILE A 253 -2.47 -7.70 -4.04
C ILE A 253 -1.32 -7.07 -3.25
N GLU A 254 -1.59 -6.11 -2.38
CA GLU A 254 -0.56 -5.49 -1.52
C GLU A 254 0.18 -6.51 -0.64
N LEU A 255 -0.53 -7.52 -0.13
CA LEU A 255 0.03 -8.52 0.78
C LEU A 255 0.83 -9.62 0.06
N TYR A 256 0.44 -10.01 -1.16
CA TYR A 256 0.92 -11.24 -1.80
C TYR A 256 1.73 -11.06 -3.08
N THR A 257 1.95 -9.82 -3.52
CA THR A 257 2.67 -9.54 -4.78
C THR A 257 3.72 -8.45 -4.62
N PHE A 258 4.72 -8.48 -5.50
CA PHE A 258 5.62 -7.36 -5.74
C PHE A 258 4.99 -6.35 -6.71
N GLU A 259 5.53 -5.14 -6.78
CA GLU A 259 5.23 -4.20 -7.87
C GLU A 259 5.48 -4.85 -9.23
N ASP A 260 4.65 -4.57 -10.24
CA ASP A 260 4.69 -5.15 -11.60
C ASP A 260 4.41 -6.66 -11.74
N ASP A 261 4.15 -7.37 -10.64
CA ASP A 261 3.64 -8.75 -10.70
C ASP A 261 2.32 -8.84 -11.49
N LEU A 262 2.08 -9.99 -12.11
CA LEU A 262 0.82 -10.27 -12.82
C LEU A 262 -0.23 -10.87 -11.87
N VAL A 263 -1.39 -10.21 -11.81
CA VAL A 263 -2.58 -10.63 -11.07
C VAL A 263 -3.64 -11.15 -12.04
N LEU A 264 -4.22 -12.32 -11.77
CA LEU A 264 -5.25 -12.94 -12.62
C LEU A 264 -6.61 -12.96 -11.93
N ASP A 265 -7.66 -12.67 -12.70
CA ASP A 265 -9.05 -12.98 -12.34
C ASP A 265 -9.72 -13.86 -13.42
N PRO A 266 -9.96 -15.17 -13.17
CA PRO A 266 -10.65 -16.05 -14.11
C PRO A 266 -12.16 -15.79 -14.23
N PHE A 267 -12.73 -14.93 -13.37
CA PHE A 267 -14.14 -14.57 -13.37
C PHE A 267 -14.25 -13.04 -13.27
N MET A 268 -13.78 -12.35 -14.31
CA MET A 268 -13.50 -10.91 -14.27
C MET A 268 -14.72 -10.06 -13.92
N GLY A 269 -15.92 -10.44 -14.40
CA GLY A 269 -17.19 -9.79 -14.11
C GLY A 269 -17.10 -8.28 -14.29
N SER A 270 -17.19 -7.54 -13.18
CA SER A 270 -17.15 -6.08 -13.18
C SER A 270 -15.74 -5.43 -13.23
N GLY A 271 -14.67 -6.22 -13.25
CA GLY A 271 -13.29 -5.72 -13.34
C GLY A 271 -12.65 -5.24 -12.03
N SER A 272 -13.24 -5.55 -10.86
CA SER A 272 -12.72 -5.07 -9.56
C SER A 272 -11.25 -5.45 -9.31
N THR A 273 -10.83 -6.68 -9.68
CA THR A 273 -9.43 -7.13 -9.55
C THR A 273 -8.50 -6.34 -10.46
N GLY A 274 -8.90 -6.07 -11.72
CA GLY A 274 -8.10 -5.26 -12.64
C GLY A 274 -7.94 -3.82 -12.16
N VAL A 275 -9.01 -3.20 -11.64
CA VAL A 275 -8.96 -1.85 -11.06
C VAL A 275 -7.97 -1.81 -9.88
N ALA A 276 -8.05 -2.81 -8.99
CA ALA A 276 -7.16 -2.93 -7.84
C ALA A 276 -5.70 -3.11 -8.23
N ALA A 277 -5.43 -3.96 -9.23
CA ALA A 277 -4.09 -4.17 -9.75
C ALA A 277 -3.51 -2.87 -10.33
N VAL A 278 -4.28 -2.13 -11.15
CA VAL A 278 -3.84 -0.85 -11.70
C VAL A 278 -3.52 0.16 -10.61
N ARG A 279 -4.40 0.32 -9.60
CA ARG A 279 -4.20 1.27 -8.49
C ARG A 279 -2.98 0.96 -7.63
N THR A 280 -2.62 -0.32 -7.53
CA THR A 280 -1.48 -0.79 -6.75
C THR A 280 -0.21 -0.97 -7.60
N GLY A 281 -0.22 -0.59 -8.89
CA GLY A 281 0.96 -0.72 -9.75
C GLY A 281 1.32 -2.17 -10.10
N ARG A 282 0.31 -3.03 -10.25
CA ARG A 282 0.46 -4.41 -10.73
C ARG A 282 -0.10 -4.55 -12.14
N ARG A 283 0.42 -5.53 -12.86
CA ARG A 283 -0.15 -5.98 -14.13
C ARG A 283 -1.34 -6.87 -13.85
N TRP A 284 -2.29 -6.94 -14.78
CA TRP A 284 -3.49 -7.76 -14.62
C TRP A 284 -3.84 -8.52 -15.89
N ALA A 285 -4.56 -9.62 -15.73
CA ALA A 285 -5.19 -10.37 -16.81
C ALA A 285 -6.52 -10.92 -16.30
N GLY A 286 -7.48 -11.15 -17.19
CA GLY A 286 -8.68 -11.85 -16.77
C GLY A 286 -9.50 -12.45 -17.90
N TYR A 287 -10.46 -13.27 -17.49
CA TYR A 287 -11.33 -14.01 -18.38
C TYR A 287 -12.77 -13.77 -17.96
N ASP A 288 -13.65 -13.65 -18.95
CA ASP A 288 -15.09 -13.67 -18.75
C ASP A 288 -15.76 -14.31 -19.97
N THR A 289 -16.87 -15.00 -19.78
CA THR A 289 -17.63 -15.59 -20.89
C THR A 289 -18.58 -14.58 -21.54
N ASP A 290 -18.95 -13.51 -20.83
CA ASP A 290 -19.87 -12.49 -21.31
C ASP A 290 -19.08 -11.30 -21.92
N ALA A 291 -19.31 -11.05 -23.20
CA ALA A 291 -18.64 -9.97 -23.92
C ALA A 291 -18.99 -8.57 -23.39
N GLY A 292 -20.23 -8.37 -22.92
CA GLY A 292 -20.70 -7.11 -22.35
C GLY A 292 -20.06 -6.83 -21.00
N TYR A 293 -19.93 -7.83 -20.13
CA TYR A 293 -19.18 -7.67 -18.88
C TYR A 293 -17.70 -7.43 -19.15
N ALA A 294 -17.08 -8.15 -20.09
CA ALA A 294 -15.69 -7.93 -20.46
C ALA A 294 -15.45 -6.50 -20.98
N GLU A 295 -16.33 -5.96 -21.83
CA GLU A 295 -16.23 -4.59 -22.34
C GLU A 295 -16.40 -3.56 -21.21
N ALA A 296 -17.44 -3.68 -20.40
CA ALA A 296 -17.69 -2.77 -19.29
C ALA A 296 -16.56 -2.79 -18.24
N ALA A 297 -16.00 -3.97 -17.95
CA ALA A 297 -14.86 -4.12 -17.06
C ALA A 297 -13.60 -3.48 -17.65
N ALA A 298 -13.32 -3.67 -18.95
CA ALA A 298 -12.19 -3.04 -19.62
C ALA A 298 -12.27 -1.51 -19.55
N GLU A 299 -13.43 -0.92 -19.84
CA GLU A 299 -13.64 0.53 -19.72
C GLU A 299 -13.42 1.03 -18.29
N ARG A 300 -13.90 0.29 -17.28
CA ARG A 300 -13.73 0.63 -15.87
C ARG A 300 -12.27 0.60 -15.44
N ILE A 301 -11.51 -0.40 -15.91
CA ILE A 301 -10.10 -0.55 -15.60
C ILE A 301 -9.27 0.53 -16.31
N ASP A 302 -9.58 0.82 -17.58
CA ASP A 302 -8.93 1.90 -18.34
C ASP A 302 -9.17 3.27 -17.72
N ARG A 303 -10.37 3.53 -17.19
CA ARG A 303 -10.64 4.75 -16.43
C ARG A 303 -9.78 4.82 -15.16
N ALA A 304 -9.72 3.74 -14.38
CA ALA A 304 -8.86 3.69 -13.20
C ALA A 304 -7.38 3.92 -13.55
N ARG A 305 -6.93 3.41 -14.70
CA ARG A 305 -5.58 3.67 -15.22
C ARG A 305 -5.38 5.13 -15.57
N GLN A 306 -6.33 5.74 -16.27
CA GLN A 306 -6.30 7.17 -16.58
C GLN A 306 -6.30 8.02 -15.30
N ASP A 307 -7.08 7.65 -14.28
CA ASP A 307 -7.11 8.34 -12.98
C ASP A 307 -5.75 8.21 -12.28
N VAL A 308 -5.14 7.02 -12.24
CA VAL A 308 -3.81 6.82 -11.65
C VAL A 308 -2.73 7.57 -12.43
N GLU A 309 -2.79 7.59 -13.77
CA GLU A 309 -1.86 8.35 -14.60
C GLU A 309 -2.07 9.86 -14.47
N TRP A 310 -3.32 10.31 -14.37
CA TRP A 310 -3.69 11.69 -14.07
C TRP A 310 -3.12 12.07 -12.71
N ASP A 311 -3.39 11.26 -11.69
CA ASP A 311 -2.89 11.46 -10.33
C ASP A 311 -1.38 11.48 -10.36
N ARG A 312 -0.69 10.54 -11.02
CA ARG A 312 0.77 10.58 -11.11
C ARG A 312 1.28 11.86 -11.79
N LYS A 313 0.59 12.37 -12.80
CA LYS A 313 0.98 13.58 -13.57
C LYS A 313 0.65 14.89 -12.86
N HIS A 314 -0.42 14.92 -12.07
CA HIS A 314 -0.97 16.12 -11.43
C HIS A 314 -1.01 16.01 -9.90
N ARG A 315 -0.44 14.95 -9.31
CA ARG A 315 -0.23 14.76 -7.86
C ARG A 315 0.44 15.99 -7.27
N SER A 316 1.29 16.65 -8.04
CA SER A 316 1.91 17.93 -7.67
C SER A 316 0.91 19.05 -7.38
N GLU A 317 -0.19 19.11 -8.11
CA GLU A 317 -1.18 20.18 -8.05
C GLU A 317 -2.38 19.80 -7.16
N ALA A 318 -2.78 18.52 -7.14
CA ALA A 318 -3.91 18.01 -6.38
C ALA A 318 -3.59 17.64 -4.92
N LEU A 319 -2.37 17.15 -4.62
CA LEU A 319 -2.00 16.78 -3.25
C LEU A 319 -1.71 18.00 -2.38
N ALA A 320 -1.34 19.14 -2.95
CA ALA A 320 -1.02 20.37 -2.21
C ALA A 320 -2.13 20.77 -1.21
N PRO A 321 -3.41 20.91 -1.61
CA PRO A 321 -4.49 21.24 -0.68
C PRO A 321 -4.92 20.10 0.28
N ILE A 322 -4.71 18.82 -0.09
CA ILE A 322 -5.08 17.66 0.74
C ILE A 322 -4.02 17.42 1.83
N LEU A 323 -2.74 17.42 1.46
CA LEU A 323 -1.64 17.32 2.41
C LEU A 323 -1.65 18.52 3.36
N ALA A 324 -1.91 19.73 2.86
CA ALA A 324 -2.19 20.92 3.66
C ALA A 324 -3.30 20.73 4.71
N SER A 325 -4.38 20.02 4.37
CA SER A 325 -5.50 19.78 5.27
C SER A 325 -5.18 18.76 6.37
N GLN A 326 -4.16 17.92 6.16
CA GLN A 326 -3.67 16.90 7.09
C GLN A 326 -2.51 17.40 7.98
N LEU A 327 -1.97 18.59 7.71
CA LEU A 327 -0.98 19.21 8.58
C LEU A 327 -1.63 19.59 9.92
N PRO A 328 -0.97 19.34 11.07
CA PRO A 328 -1.50 19.75 12.36
C PRO A 328 -1.74 21.26 12.34
N ARG A 329 -3.00 21.69 12.36
CA ARG A 329 -3.32 23.11 12.54
C ARG A 329 -2.69 23.55 13.85
N ALA A 330 -1.78 24.52 13.81
CA ALA A 330 -1.17 25.09 14.99
C ALA A 330 -2.28 25.58 15.94
N SER A 331 -2.61 24.76 16.94
CA SER A 331 -3.59 25.11 17.93
C SER A 331 -2.99 26.21 18.79
N ARG A 332 -3.40 27.46 18.52
CA ARG A 332 -3.21 28.56 19.44
C ARG A 332 -4.09 28.28 20.65
N HIS A 333 -3.62 27.53 21.63
CA HIS A 333 -4.07 27.57 23.04
C HIS A 333 -3.07 26.73 23.86
N ALA A 334 -2.09 27.40 24.45
CA ALA A 334 -1.16 26.79 25.40
C ALA A 334 -1.20 27.61 26.70
N ALA A 335 -1.98 27.13 27.66
CA ALA A 335 -1.88 27.50 29.06
C ALA A 335 -2.46 26.35 29.89
N ASP A 336 -1.70 25.26 30.02
CA ASP A 336 -1.42 24.61 31.30
C ASP A 336 -0.66 23.29 31.11
N GLU A 337 0.01 22.88 32.20
CA GLU A 337 0.70 21.61 32.43
C GLU A 337 2.17 21.51 32.01
N MET A 338 2.97 22.11 32.90
CA MET A 338 4.42 22.08 33.01
C MET A 338 4.90 20.85 33.81
N VAL A 339 4.62 19.60 33.38
CA VAL A 339 5.26 18.39 33.95
C VAL A 339 5.34 17.26 32.91
N ASP A 340 6.24 17.32 31.93
CA ASP A 340 6.81 16.12 31.26
C ASP A 340 7.93 16.44 30.23
N PHE A 341 8.88 17.28 30.63
CA PHE A 341 9.77 17.97 29.70
C PHE A 341 10.86 17.09 29.04
N GLN A 342 11.23 15.94 29.62
CA GLN A 342 12.30 15.09 29.07
C GLN A 342 11.81 13.89 28.24
N ARG A 343 10.55 13.45 28.39
CA ARG A 343 9.96 12.38 27.56
C ARG A 343 9.26 12.89 26.29
N ARG A 344 8.70 14.11 26.29
CA ARG A 344 8.02 14.69 25.11
C ARG A 344 8.98 15.14 24.00
N ALA A 345 10.17 15.64 24.36
CA ALA A 345 11.15 16.12 23.38
C ALA A 345 11.64 15.02 22.41
N THR A 346 11.66 13.76 22.83
CA THR A 346 12.03 12.61 21.98
C THR A 346 10.87 12.21 21.07
N THR A 347 9.65 12.18 21.60
CA THR A 347 8.43 11.85 20.83
C THR A 347 8.11 12.89 19.76
N ASP A 348 8.34 14.17 20.06
CA ASP A 348 7.98 15.28 19.17
C ASP A 348 9.03 15.58 18.08
N GLY A 349 10.30 15.28 18.34
CA GLY A 349 11.36 15.30 17.32
C GLY A 349 11.19 14.16 16.31
N SER A 350 10.77 12.98 16.76
CA SER A 350 10.41 11.86 15.87
C SER A 350 9.23 12.22 14.97
N ARG A 351 8.19 12.89 15.49
CA ARG A 351 7.02 13.30 14.68
C ARG A 351 7.35 14.22 13.51
N ALA A 352 8.27 15.18 13.69
CA ALA A 352 8.67 16.08 12.61
C ALA A 352 9.48 15.34 11.53
N GLN A 353 10.31 14.38 11.93
CA GLN A 353 11.04 13.51 11.01
C GLN A 353 10.08 12.56 10.28
N GLU A 354 9.12 11.96 10.98
CA GLU A 354 8.07 11.11 10.40
C GLU A 354 7.22 11.88 9.38
N LEU A 355 6.81 13.12 9.71
CA LEU A 355 6.06 13.98 8.78
C LEU A 355 6.92 14.37 7.56
N ALA A 356 8.18 14.76 7.78
CA ALA A 356 9.09 15.09 6.69
C ALA A 356 9.34 13.88 5.78
N GLU A 357 9.57 12.70 6.35
CA GLU A 357 9.73 11.46 5.62
C GLU A 357 8.48 11.15 4.80
N PHE A 358 7.30 11.23 5.42
CA PHE A 358 6.03 11.04 4.75
C PHE A 358 5.89 11.99 3.55
N LEU A 359 6.09 13.29 3.76
CA LEU A 359 5.99 14.30 2.69
C LEU A 359 7.00 14.03 1.56
N LEU A 360 8.27 13.78 1.88
CA LEU A 360 9.31 13.53 0.88
C LEU A 360 9.01 12.28 0.04
N ARG A 361 8.55 11.18 0.68
CA ARG A 361 8.15 9.96 -0.02
C ARG A 361 6.95 10.21 -0.93
N GLN A 362 5.92 10.91 -0.44
CA GLN A 362 4.73 11.23 -1.22
C GLN A 362 5.03 12.20 -2.38
N CYS A 363 6.01 13.09 -2.23
CA CYS A 363 6.39 14.06 -3.25
C CYS A 363 7.27 13.49 -4.37
N GLY A 364 7.67 12.21 -4.30
CA GLY A 364 8.39 11.54 -5.38
C GLY A 364 9.90 11.37 -5.16
N PHE A 365 10.41 11.58 -3.94
CA PHE A 365 11.79 11.19 -3.57
C PHE A 365 11.89 9.71 -3.13
N GLY A 366 10.77 8.98 -3.10
CA GLY A 366 10.58 7.77 -2.30
C GLY A 366 11.41 6.53 -2.68
N ASP A 367 11.87 6.40 -3.92
CA ASP A 367 12.58 5.19 -4.38
C ASP A 367 14.04 5.14 -3.90
N ASP A 368 14.66 6.32 -3.68
CA ASP A 368 16.06 6.47 -3.28
C ASP A 368 16.24 7.29 -1.99
N LEU A 369 15.16 7.52 -1.22
CA LEU A 369 15.22 8.31 0.01
C LEU A 369 15.99 7.56 1.10
N ARG A 370 17.18 8.05 1.44
CA ARG A 370 18.03 7.53 2.51
C ARG A 370 17.87 8.36 3.78
N GLU A 371 17.78 7.69 4.93
CA GLU A 371 17.60 8.32 6.23
C GLU A 371 18.91 8.38 7.04
N LYS A 372 19.04 9.38 7.92
CA LYS A 372 20.16 9.56 8.87
C LYS A 372 21.51 9.42 8.18
N VAL A 373 21.67 10.14 7.08
CA VAL A 373 22.84 10.03 6.20
C VAL A 373 24.03 10.75 6.83
N LYS A 374 25.06 9.98 7.15
CA LYS A 374 26.33 10.48 7.68
C LYS A 374 27.32 10.71 6.55
N PHE A 375 27.77 11.94 6.41
CA PHE A 375 28.81 12.30 5.46
C PHE A 375 30.21 12.07 6.06
N PRO A 376 31.20 11.68 5.23
CA PRO A 376 32.58 11.43 5.70
C PRO A 376 33.24 12.63 6.39
N PHE A 377 32.77 13.84 6.08
CA PHE A 377 33.24 15.11 6.63
C PHE A 377 32.50 15.53 7.92
N GLY A 378 31.79 14.61 8.58
CA GLY A 378 31.31 14.79 9.95
C GLY A 378 29.94 15.47 10.10
N VAL A 379 29.20 15.64 9.01
CA VAL A 379 27.81 16.14 9.03
C VAL A 379 26.83 14.98 8.93
N GLU A 380 25.75 15.03 9.69
CA GLU A 380 24.59 14.16 9.54
C GLU A 380 23.38 14.97 9.07
N ALA A 381 22.75 14.50 7.99
CA ALA A 381 21.48 15.02 7.50
C ALA A 381 20.36 14.01 7.73
N ASN A 382 19.14 14.50 7.95
CA ASN A 382 18.00 13.62 8.19
C ASN A 382 17.64 12.77 6.98
N PHE A 383 17.59 13.36 5.78
CA PHE A 383 17.26 12.65 4.57
C PHE A 383 18.13 13.07 3.39
N VAL A 384 18.40 12.14 2.49
CA VAL A 384 18.99 12.40 1.17
C VAL A 384 18.14 11.70 0.12
N GLY A 385 17.57 12.46 -0.80
CA GLY A 385 16.75 11.96 -1.89
C GLY A 385 17.36 12.27 -3.25
N VAL A 386 16.83 11.66 -4.30
CA VAL A 386 17.22 11.91 -5.69
C VAL A 386 15.97 12.37 -6.45
N ASP A 387 16.10 13.42 -7.28
CA ASP A 387 15.00 13.86 -8.15
C ASP A 387 14.89 13.03 -9.43
N ALA A 388 13.84 13.26 -10.23
CA ALA A 388 13.60 12.57 -11.49
C ALA A 388 14.71 12.75 -12.55
N GLN A 389 15.65 13.68 -12.35
CA GLN A 389 16.81 13.90 -13.22
C GLN A 389 18.10 13.29 -12.64
N GLY A 390 18.00 12.48 -11.58
CA GLY A 390 19.15 11.81 -10.98
C GLY A 390 20.00 12.72 -10.09
N CYS A 391 19.50 13.90 -9.71
CA CYS A 391 20.28 14.83 -8.91
C CYS A 391 19.97 14.70 -7.41
N GLN A 392 21.01 14.77 -6.59
CA GLN A 392 20.91 14.57 -5.15
C GLN A 392 20.40 15.82 -4.41
N TRP A 393 19.44 15.62 -3.51
CA TRP A 393 18.89 16.62 -2.59
C TRP A 393 19.15 16.21 -1.13
N ILE A 394 19.49 17.19 -0.29
CA ILE A 394 19.73 16.97 1.14
C ILE A 394 18.62 17.71 1.91
N PHE A 395 17.91 16.99 2.77
CA PHE A 395 16.86 17.54 3.62
C PHE A 395 17.24 17.39 5.08
N ASP A 396 17.32 18.51 5.81
CA ASP A 396 17.63 18.53 7.23
C ASP A 396 16.44 19.10 8.01
N VAL A 397 15.93 18.31 8.96
CA VAL A 397 14.76 18.66 9.76
C VAL A 397 15.24 19.45 10.98
N SER A 398 14.92 20.74 10.98
CA SER A 398 15.39 21.70 11.98
C SER A 398 14.25 22.12 12.91
N GLY A 399 14.30 21.66 14.17
CA GLY A 399 13.31 21.99 15.20
C GLY A 399 12.62 20.75 15.79
N ALA A 400 12.21 20.83 17.06
CA ALA A 400 11.38 19.81 17.71
C ALA A 400 9.95 20.35 17.83
N PHE A 401 8.93 19.56 17.49
CA PHE A 401 7.52 20.00 17.56
C PHE A 401 7.01 20.02 19.01
N SER A 402 7.55 20.88 19.87
CA SER A 402 6.88 21.19 21.15
C SER A 402 5.94 22.38 20.94
N SER A 403 4.83 22.41 21.66
CA SER A 403 3.88 23.54 21.70
C SER A 403 4.48 24.88 22.18
N SER A 404 5.81 24.94 22.35
CA SER A 404 6.54 26.02 22.99
C SER A 404 7.95 26.26 22.43
N ARG A 405 8.36 25.69 21.29
CA ARG A 405 9.70 25.94 20.71
C ARG A 405 9.67 26.25 19.21
N PRO A 406 10.22 27.40 18.77
CA PRO A 406 9.88 27.99 17.47
C PRO A 406 10.83 27.58 16.31
N GLY A 407 11.07 26.28 16.08
CA GLY A 407 11.85 25.81 14.92
C GLY A 407 13.19 26.53 14.70
N LEU A 408 13.37 27.11 13.51
CA LEU A 408 14.53 27.95 13.13
C LEU A 408 14.52 29.35 13.76
N GLU A 409 13.43 29.83 14.37
CA GLU A 409 13.48 31.09 15.13
C GLU A 409 14.43 30.99 16.34
N ARG A 410 14.75 29.77 16.78
CA ARG A 410 15.82 29.54 17.74
C ARG A 410 17.18 29.77 17.08
N THR A 411 17.88 30.78 17.59
CA THR A 411 19.23 31.16 17.14
C THR A 411 20.19 29.97 17.08
N ASP A 412 20.21 29.11 18.09
CA ASP A 412 21.11 27.95 18.13
C ASP A 412 20.76 26.88 17.08
N THR A 413 19.47 26.61 16.86
CA THR A 413 19.01 25.71 15.80
C THR A 413 19.40 26.25 14.42
N LEU A 414 19.15 27.54 14.18
CA LEU A 414 19.47 28.20 12.92
C LEU A 414 20.96 28.14 12.61
N TRP A 415 21.81 28.54 13.57
CA TRP A 415 23.25 28.53 13.33
C TRP A 415 23.83 27.13 13.17
N ASN A 416 23.26 26.13 13.86
CA ASN A 416 23.64 24.73 13.64
C ASN A 416 23.28 24.29 12.21
N ALA A 417 22.05 24.55 11.76
CA ALA A 417 21.60 24.23 10.41
C ALA A 417 22.46 24.92 9.33
N LEU A 418 22.74 26.21 9.49
CA LEU A 418 23.62 26.95 8.58
C LEU A 418 25.07 26.43 8.61
N GLY A 419 25.58 26.06 9.78
CA GLY A 419 26.91 25.47 9.93
C GLY A 419 27.05 24.13 9.20
N LYS A 420 26.07 23.23 9.38
CA LYS A 420 26.03 21.96 8.64
C LYS A 420 25.97 22.18 7.13
N ALA A 421 25.10 23.08 6.68
CA ALA A 421 25.00 23.43 5.27
C ALA A 421 26.32 23.99 4.73
N ALA A 422 27.05 24.78 5.51
CA ALA A 422 28.33 25.37 5.08
C ALA A 422 29.42 24.31 4.90
N ILE A 423 29.47 23.32 5.79
CA ILE A 423 30.38 22.19 5.63
C ILE A 423 30.01 21.36 4.39
N VAL A 424 28.72 21.07 4.19
CA VAL A 424 28.25 20.39 2.96
C VAL A 424 28.58 21.19 1.70
N ARG A 425 28.37 22.50 1.72
CA ARG A 425 28.70 23.44 0.65
C ARG A 425 30.18 23.39 0.28
N SER A 426 31.06 23.35 1.29
CA SER A 426 32.51 23.28 1.08
C SER A 426 32.98 22.02 0.35
N GLN A 427 32.18 20.95 0.39
CA GLN A 427 32.46 19.66 -0.27
C GLN A 427 31.52 19.42 -1.46
N TRP A 428 30.74 20.43 -1.87
CA TRP A 428 29.77 20.29 -2.94
C TRP A 428 30.50 20.18 -4.29
N PRO A 429 30.20 19.18 -5.13
CA PRO A 429 30.97 18.91 -6.36
C PRO A 429 31.02 20.07 -7.37
N ASP A 430 30.03 20.96 -7.33
CA ASP A 430 29.91 22.10 -8.24
C ASP A 430 29.87 23.40 -7.44
N ALA A 431 31.00 24.09 -7.35
CA ALA A 431 31.14 25.34 -6.60
C ALA A 431 30.30 26.49 -7.20
N GLU A 432 29.96 26.44 -8.48
CA GLU A 432 29.23 27.50 -9.18
C GLU A 432 27.71 27.36 -9.05
N ARG A 433 27.20 26.17 -8.73
CA ARG A 433 25.77 25.93 -8.50
C ARG A 433 25.42 25.96 -7.03
N PRO A 434 24.24 26.45 -6.62
CA PRO A 434 23.80 26.38 -5.23
C PRO A 434 23.74 24.93 -4.71
N SER A 435 24.04 24.73 -3.42
CA SER A 435 23.85 23.43 -2.77
C SER A 435 22.37 23.15 -2.62
N ARG A 436 21.94 21.95 -3.01
CA ARG A 436 20.55 21.48 -2.88
C ARG A 436 20.24 21.05 -1.45
N TYR A 437 20.56 21.92 -0.50
CA TYR A 437 20.37 21.73 0.94
C TYR A 437 19.10 22.46 1.37
N VAL A 438 18.08 21.70 1.73
CA VAL A 438 16.75 22.20 2.10
C VAL A 438 16.53 22.01 3.59
N LEU A 439 16.12 23.06 4.28
CA LEU A 439 15.72 22.99 5.68
C LEU A 439 14.22 22.75 5.77
N LEU A 440 13.82 21.71 6.50
CA LEU A 440 12.41 21.46 6.85
C LEU A 440 12.22 21.84 8.31
N THR A 441 11.34 22.81 8.60
CA THR A 441 11.20 23.38 9.95
C THR A 441 9.74 23.55 10.35
N THR A 442 9.46 23.76 11.64
CA THR A 442 8.12 24.15 12.11
C THR A 442 7.88 25.65 11.95
N ASP A 443 8.92 26.45 12.12
CA ASP A 443 8.87 27.91 12.04
C ASP A 443 10.15 28.46 11.42
N VAL A 444 10.02 29.61 10.74
CA VAL A 444 11.13 30.37 10.17
C VAL A 444 11.25 31.73 10.87
N PRO A 445 12.47 32.24 11.11
CA PRO A 445 12.66 33.55 11.74
C PRO A 445 11.93 34.67 10.99
N LYS A 446 11.32 35.59 11.73
CA LYS A 446 10.76 36.84 11.16
C LYS A 446 11.75 37.51 10.23
N ALA A 447 11.28 37.97 9.07
CA ALA A 447 12.16 38.51 8.04
C ALA A 447 13.05 39.68 8.55
N SER A 448 12.51 40.55 9.41
CA SER A 448 13.25 41.67 9.99
C SER A 448 14.26 41.29 11.07
N SER A 449 14.19 40.07 11.62
CA SER A 449 15.08 39.59 12.67
C SER A 449 16.50 39.32 12.16
N ALA A 450 17.49 39.30 13.07
CA ALA A 450 18.86 38.92 12.72
C ALA A 450 18.94 37.51 12.10
N GLY A 451 18.21 36.55 12.66
CA GLY A 451 18.12 35.20 12.10
C GLY A 451 17.49 35.16 10.72
N GLY A 452 16.43 35.95 10.49
CA GLY A 452 15.78 36.02 9.19
C GLY A 452 16.67 36.65 8.11
N LYS A 453 17.44 37.68 8.48
CA LYS A 453 18.46 38.28 7.60
C LYS A 453 19.57 37.28 7.27
N ALA A 454 20.04 36.51 8.26
CA ALA A 454 21.08 35.49 8.06
C ALA A 454 20.60 34.35 7.16
N LEU A 455 19.38 33.84 7.38
CA LEU A 455 18.80 32.79 6.54
C LEU A 455 18.64 33.26 5.08
N ARG A 456 18.15 34.48 4.86
CA ARG A 456 18.07 35.05 3.50
C ARG A 456 19.43 35.22 2.85
N ALA A 457 20.44 35.67 3.59
CA ALA A 457 21.80 35.77 3.05
C ALA A 457 22.33 34.40 2.61
N ALA A 458 22.10 33.35 3.41
CA ALA A 458 22.44 31.98 3.07
C ALA A 458 21.68 31.45 1.83
N GLN A 459 20.41 31.83 1.65
CA GLN A 459 19.66 31.49 0.45
C GLN A 459 20.18 32.20 -0.80
N THR A 460 20.48 33.49 -0.68
CA THR A 460 21.01 34.30 -1.80
C THR A 460 22.39 33.82 -2.27
N ASP A 461 23.25 33.37 -1.34
CA ASP A 461 24.59 32.85 -1.65
C ASP A 461 24.56 31.38 -2.12
N GLY A 462 23.38 30.76 -2.18
CA GLY A 462 23.22 29.37 -2.61
C GLY A 462 23.72 28.35 -1.59
N LEU A 463 23.95 28.76 -0.34
CA LEU A 463 24.30 27.88 0.77
C LEU A 463 23.09 27.02 1.20
N ILE A 464 21.92 27.64 1.31
CA ILE A 464 20.65 26.98 1.55
C ILE A 464 19.81 27.10 0.29
N TRP A 465 19.30 25.99 -0.23
CA TRP A 465 18.40 26.02 -1.37
C TRP A 465 17.06 26.62 -0.99
N ASP A 466 16.47 26.11 0.10
CA ASP A 466 15.23 26.63 0.65
C ASP A 466 15.06 26.28 2.15
N ALA A 467 14.15 26.97 2.83
CA ALA A 467 13.74 26.71 4.19
C ALA A 467 12.21 26.65 4.26
N LEU A 468 11.68 25.42 4.21
CA LEU A 468 10.26 25.14 4.09
C LEU A 468 9.64 24.79 5.44
N ARG A 469 8.44 25.34 5.69
CA ARG A 469 7.69 25.05 6.91
C ARG A 469 6.83 23.80 6.73
N LEU A 470 7.05 22.77 7.54
CA LEU A 470 6.33 21.50 7.46
C LEU A 470 4.81 21.64 7.65
N ASP A 471 4.34 22.70 8.29
CA ASP A 471 2.91 22.96 8.54
C ASP A 471 2.21 23.81 7.47
N GLN A 472 2.93 24.15 6.38
CA GLN A 472 2.40 24.99 5.31
C GLN A 472 2.03 24.19 4.04
N PRO A 473 0.87 24.46 3.43
CA PRO A 473 0.46 23.88 2.14
C PRO A 473 1.50 23.98 1.04
N GLU A 474 2.20 25.12 0.98
CA GLU A 474 3.11 25.49 -0.09
C GLU A 474 4.36 24.59 -0.10
N THR A 475 4.74 24.04 1.06
CA THR A 475 5.87 23.11 1.19
C THR A 475 5.69 21.87 0.32
N VAL A 476 4.46 21.38 0.20
CA VAL A 476 4.13 20.21 -0.64
C VAL A 476 4.38 20.53 -2.12
N ALA A 477 3.93 21.70 -2.58
CA ALA A 477 4.11 22.14 -3.96
C ALA A 477 5.59 22.33 -4.30
N GLU A 478 6.37 22.94 -3.39
CA GLU A 478 7.82 23.10 -3.55
C GLU A 478 8.55 21.75 -3.61
N LEU A 479 8.23 20.81 -2.71
CA LEU A 479 8.86 19.49 -2.71
C LEU A 479 8.53 18.68 -3.97
N LEU A 480 7.29 18.74 -4.46
CA LEU A 480 6.89 18.14 -5.74
C LEU A 480 7.61 18.78 -6.93
N HIS A 481 7.80 20.10 -6.89
CA HIS A 481 8.59 20.81 -7.88
C HIS A 481 10.04 20.31 -7.88
N TYR A 482 10.67 20.19 -6.71
CA TYR A 482 12.04 19.71 -6.58
C TYR A 482 12.18 18.27 -7.09
N ALA A 483 11.26 17.39 -6.71
CA ALA A 483 11.26 15.99 -7.15
C ALA A 483 11.09 15.84 -8.67
N SER A 484 10.34 16.74 -9.32
CA SER A 484 10.13 16.71 -10.77
C SER A 484 11.39 17.07 -11.60
N GLY A 485 12.37 17.73 -10.98
CA GLY A 485 13.57 18.24 -11.66
C GLY A 485 13.29 19.37 -12.68
N ARG A 486 12.04 19.85 -12.84
CA ARG A 486 11.74 20.94 -13.78
C ARG A 486 12.52 22.20 -13.35
N ARG A 487 13.41 22.68 -14.22
CA ARG A 487 14.18 23.91 -13.96
C ARG A 487 13.21 25.09 -13.83
N SER A 488 13.13 25.71 -12.66
CA SER A 488 12.80 27.14 -12.61
C SER A 488 13.90 27.86 -13.40
N SER A 489 13.52 28.74 -14.32
CA SER A 489 14.51 29.56 -15.00
C SER A 489 15.25 30.38 -13.93
N ASP A 490 16.59 30.39 -13.94
CA ASP A 490 17.40 31.25 -13.05
C ASP A 490 17.03 32.75 -13.18
N ALA A 491 16.23 33.10 -14.19
CA ALA A 491 15.66 34.42 -14.41
C ALA A 491 14.44 34.74 -13.51
N ASP A 492 13.60 33.76 -13.15
CA ASP A 492 12.37 34.01 -12.37
C ASP A 492 12.63 34.30 -10.88
N ARG A 493 13.67 33.69 -10.28
CA ARG A 493 14.00 33.96 -8.86
C ARG A 493 14.68 35.31 -8.65
N ARG A 494 15.44 35.84 -9.62
CA ARG A 494 15.94 37.23 -9.53
C ARG A 494 14.80 38.26 -9.65
N GLY A 495 13.76 37.96 -10.42
CA GLY A 495 12.59 38.85 -10.60
C GLY A 495 11.65 38.88 -9.39
N SER A 496 11.42 37.73 -8.74
CA SER A 496 10.50 37.61 -7.59
C SER A 496 11.00 38.32 -6.33
N ILE A 497 12.33 38.38 -6.11
CA ILE A 497 12.93 39.06 -4.94
C ILE A 497 12.87 40.60 -5.08
N THR A 498 12.79 41.14 -6.29
CA THR A 498 12.69 42.58 -6.54
C THR A 498 11.26 43.13 -6.61
N ALA A 499 10.24 42.28 -6.78
CA ALA A 499 8.86 42.72 -6.99
C ALA A 499 8.10 43.04 -5.69
N THR A 500 8.54 42.55 -4.53
CA THR A 500 7.92 42.82 -3.21
C THR A 500 8.42 44.09 -2.52
N ALA A 501 9.19 44.93 -3.22
CA ALA A 501 9.74 46.18 -2.69
C ALA A 501 9.05 47.47 -3.19
N ARG A 502 7.89 47.38 -3.87
CA ARG A 502 7.15 48.57 -4.33
C ARG A 502 5.63 48.43 -4.20
N SER A 503 5.12 48.35 -2.99
CA SER A 503 3.79 48.90 -2.66
C SER A 503 3.58 48.91 -1.15
N GLU A 504 4.03 49.96 -0.47
CA GLU A 504 3.49 50.46 0.80
C GLU A 504 4.33 51.67 1.21
N ASP A 505 3.98 52.85 0.67
CA ASP A 505 4.17 54.15 1.31
C ASP A 505 3.65 55.24 0.35
N VAL A 506 2.36 55.57 0.49
CA VAL A 506 1.82 56.86 0.05
C VAL A 506 1.21 57.50 1.30
N PRO A 507 1.78 58.59 1.84
CA PRO A 507 1.16 59.33 2.92
C PRO A 507 -0.03 60.13 2.38
N ALA A 508 -1.12 60.16 3.15
CA ALA A 508 -2.28 61.00 2.88
C ALA A 508 -1.88 62.49 2.91
N PRO A 509 -2.38 63.33 1.99
CA PRO A 509 -2.18 64.77 2.06
C PRO A 509 -3.15 65.40 3.08
N GLU A 510 -2.70 66.52 3.64
CA GLU A 510 -3.29 67.34 4.72
C GLU A 510 -4.79 67.68 4.58
#